data_AF-A0A7X2MPK8-F1
#
_entry.id   AF-A0A7X2MPK8-F1
#
_cell.length_a   1.000
_cell.length_b   1.000
_cell.length_c   1.000
_cell.angle_alpha   90.00
_cell.angle_beta   90.00
_cell.angle_gamma   90.00
#
_symmetry.space_group_name_H-M   'P 1'
#
loop_
_entity.id
_entity.type
_entity.pdbx_description
1 polymer ?
#
loop_
_entity_poly.entity_id
_entity_poly.type
_entity_poly.pdbx_seq_one_letter_code
_entity_poly.pdbx_strand_id
1 'polypeptide(L)'
;ASLLDKHRAATHWEFERDFCERFPQVHLDSNALYTRDTRLITSAGTAAGIDCCLDIIRHHYGSAMANRVARRMVVPPYREGGQAQFIERPVPETTRDSKINALLASLRQNLHQPQDLDSLSRTLGMSRRTLTRHFHKATGMSLGEWLTAERLQRSQLLLETTGISIECVAEKAGFDSPVSFRQRFKSRFGVSPSEWRRTFRGPHPVMSDETLRQDDE
;
A
#
# COMPACT_ATOMS: atom_id res chain seq x y z
N ALA A 1 -8.17 3.56 29.30
CA ALA A 1 -9.16 3.99 28.31
C ALA A 1 -10.11 2.84 28.10
N SER A 2 -11.37 2.94 28.56
CA SER A 2 -12.30 1.80 28.64
C SER A 2 -13.30 1.71 27.49
N LEU A 3 -13.16 2.56 26.46
CA LEU A 3 -14.09 2.60 25.34
C LEU A 3 -13.72 1.61 24.22
N LEU A 4 -12.43 1.36 24.01
CA LEU A 4 -11.91 0.54 22.91
C LEU A 4 -11.57 -0.90 23.34
N ASP A 5 -11.71 -1.22 24.62
CA ASP A 5 -11.34 -2.54 25.14
C ASP A 5 -12.13 -3.64 24.42
N LYS A 6 -11.40 -4.64 23.91
CA LYS A 6 -11.88 -5.78 23.09
C LYS A 6 -12.46 -5.42 21.72
N HIS A 7 -12.50 -4.13 21.38
CA HIS A 7 -12.95 -3.65 20.07
C HIS A 7 -11.78 -3.47 19.10
N ARG A 8 -12.08 -3.53 17.81
CA ARG A 8 -11.13 -3.18 16.76
C ARG A 8 -10.90 -1.68 16.72
N ALA A 9 -9.63 -1.30 16.62
CA ALA A 9 -9.23 0.09 16.45
C ALA A 9 -8.17 0.23 15.36
N ALA A 10 -7.97 1.45 14.86
CA ALA A 10 -6.90 1.85 13.96
C ALA A 10 -6.23 3.08 14.57
N THR A 11 -4.92 3.18 14.42
CA THR A 11 -4.12 4.34 14.87
C THR A 11 -3.07 4.69 13.84
N HIS A 12 -2.48 5.87 13.95
CA HIS A 12 -1.37 6.25 13.08
C HIS A 12 -0.15 5.37 13.39
N TRP A 13 0.55 4.92 12.34
CA TRP A 13 1.68 3.99 12.40
C TRP A 13 2.75 4.40 13.41
N GLU A 14 3.05 5.69 13.48
CA GLU A 14 4.04 6.28 14.38
C GLU A 14 3.75 5.97 15.87
N PHE A 15 2.49 5.74 16.21
CA PHE A 15 2.04 5.49 17.57
C PHE A 15 1.60 4.05 17.81
N GLU A 16 1.75 3.13 16.86
CA GLU A 16 1.29 1.74 17.02
C GLU A 16 1.91 1.06 18.24
N ARG A 17 3.23 1.21 18.41
CA ARG A 17 3.97 0.60 19.53
C ARG A 17 3.52 1.16 20.87
N ASP A 18 3.49 2.49 21.01
CA ASP A 18 3.02 3.15 22.23
C ASP A 18 1.56 2.77 22.55
N PHE A 19 0.71 2.71 21.52
CA PHE A 19 -0.69 2.36 21.66
C PHE A 19 -0.88 0.93 22.17
N CYS A 20 -0.16 -0.04 21.61
CA CYS A 20 -0.21 -1.44 22.04
C CYS A 20 0.31 -1.63 23.48
N GLU A 21 1.38 -0.92 23.86
CA GLU A 21 1.94 -0.97 25.21
C GLU A 21 0.96 -0.40 26.25
N ARG A 22 0.24 0.68 25.90
CA ARG A 22 -0.68 1.37 26.81
C ARG A 22 -2.09 0.77 26.84
N PHE A 23 -2.52 0.14 25.75
CA PHE A 23 -3.89 -0.37 25.57
C PHE A 23 -3.91 -1.83 25.08
N PRO A 24 -3.34 -2.78 25.84
CA PRO A 24 -3.18 -4.17 25.39
C PRO A 24 -4.49 -4.94 25.20
N GLN A 25 -5.61 -4.42 25.71
CA GLN A 25 -6.93 -5.02 25.55
C GLN A 25 -7.63 -4.60 24.24
N VAL A 26 -7.07 -3.64 23.50
CA VAL A 26 -7.64 -3.16 22.23
C VAL A 26 -7.13 -4.03 21.08
N HIS A 27 -8.02 -4.42 20.17
CA HIS A 27 -7.62 -5.15 18.97
C HIS A 27 -7.17 -4.16 17.88
N LEU A 28 -5.92 -3.71 17.97
CA LEU A 28 -5.36 -2.77 16.98
C LEU A 28 -5.20 -3.44 15.61
N ASP A 29 -5.71 -2.80 14.57
CA ASP A 29 -5.57 -3.16 13.16
C ASP A 29 -4.63 -2.15 12.47
N SER A 30 -3.33 -2.44 12.50
CA SER A 30 -2.27 -1.62 11.90
C SER A 30 -2.36 -1.50 10.37
N ASN A 31 -3.23 -2.30 9.72
CA ASN A 31 -3.40 -2.28 8.28
C ASN A 31 -4.62 -1.46 7.83
N ALA A 32 -5.49 -1.08 8.75
CA ALA A 32 -6.70 -0.37 8.43
C ALA A 32 -6.44 1.14 8.28
N LEU A 33 -6.95 1.76 7.21
CA LEU A 33 -7.08 3.23 7.16
C LEU A 33 -8.09 3.69 8.21
N TYR A 34 -9.22 3.00 8.26
CA TYR A 34 -10.22 3.17 9.29
C TYR A 34 -10.88 1.82 9.55
N THR A 35 -11.35 1.61 10.76
CA THR A 35 -12.11 0.42 11.13
C THR A 35 -13.36 0.82 11.89
N ARG A 36 -14.40 0.01 11.74
CA ARG A 36 -15.68 0.16 12.41
C ARG A 36 -15.94 -1.10 13.23
N ASP A 37 -16.12 -0.92 14.52
CA ASP A 37 -16.54 -1.97 15.44
C ASP A 37 -17.76 -1.48 16.20
N THR A 38 -18.90 -2.13 15.97
CA THR A 38 -20.21 -1.76 16.54
C THR A 38 -20.52 -0.26 16.40
N ARG A 39 -20.32 0.54 17.46
CA ARG A 39 -20.61 1.99 17.51
C ARG A 39 -19.35 2.86 17.44
N LEU A 40 -18.18 2.25 17.29
CA LEU A 40 -16.89 2.91 17.31
C LEU A 40 -16.29 2.88 15.91
N ILE A 41 -15.77 4.03 15.50
CA ILE A 41 -15.01 4.16 14.28
C ILE A 41 -13.72 4.87 14.64
N THR A 42 -12.60 4.31 14.22
CA THR A 42 -11.27 4.87 14.46
C THR A 42 -10.52 4.93 13.13
N SER A 43 -9.73 5.98 12.93
CA SER A 43 -8.92 6.17 11.72
C SER A 43 -7.45 6.29 12.05
N ALA A 44 -6.62 5.93 11.08
CA ALA A 44 -5.18 5.82 11.19
C ALA A 44 -4.48 7.15 10.87
N GLY A 45 -5.04 8.28 11.31
CA GLY A 45 -4.51 9.63 11.09
C GLY A 45 -5.38 10.53 10.19
N THR A 46 -4.82 11.65 9.76
CA THR A 46 -5.56 12.79 9.18
C THR A 46 -6.25 12.47 7.85
N ALA A 47 -5.50 11.94 6.87
CA ALA A 47 -6.09 11.59 5.57
C ALA A 47 -7.11 10.46 5.70
N ALA A 48 -6.79 9.45 6.52
CA ALA A 48 -7.69 8.35 6.80
C ALA A 48 -8.94 8.78 7.59
N GLY A 49 -8.88 9.90 8.32
CA GLY A 49 -10.03 10.55 8.94
C GLY A 49 -11.03 11.05 7.90
N ILE A 50 -10.55 11.56 6.75
CA ILE A 50 -11.43 11.96 5.64
C ILE A 50 -12.11 10.73 5.05
N ASP A 51 -11.36 9.65 4.81
CA ASP A 51 -11.90 8.38 4.33
C ASP A 51 -12.97 7.82 5.29
N CYS A 52 -12.71 7.90 6.60
CA CYS A 52 -13.65 7.56 7.67
C CYS A 52 -14.94 8.41 7.61
N CYS A 53 -14.82 9.73 7.43
CA CYS A 53 -16.00 10.60 7.28
C CYS A 53 -16.83 10.23 6.03
N LEU A 54 -16.17 9.92 4.92
CA LEU A 54 -16.85 9.48 3.70
C LEU A 54 -17.53 8.11 3.87
N ASP A 55 -16.94 7.20 4.66
CA ASP A 55 -17.58 5.94 5.05
C ASP A 55 -18.86 6.14 5.85
N ILE A 56 -18.85 7.06 6.82
CA ILE A 56 -20.04 7.43 7.59
C ILE A 56 -21.14 7.95 6.66
N ILE A 57 -20.80 8.89 5.77
CA ILE A 57 -21.76 9.44 4.80
C ILE A 57 -22.31 8.33 3.91
N ARG A 58 -21.44 7.43 3.44
CA ARG A 58 -21.84 6.30 2.60
C ARG A 58 -22.80 5.37 3.33
N HIS A 59 -22.56 5.11 4.61
CA HIS A 59 -23.41 4.25 5.43
C HIS A 59 -24.80 4.85 5.66
N HIS A 60 -24.90 6.15 5.91
CA HIS A 60 -26.18 6.81 6.23
C HIS A 60 -26.96 7.33 5.01
N TYR A 61 -26.26 7.74 3.95
CA TYR A 61 -26.85 8.44 2.80
C TYR A 61 -26.53 7.78 1.45
N GLY A 62 -25.84 6.63 1.47
CA GLY A 62 -25.49 5.86 0.28
C GLY A 62 -24.27 6.40 -0.49
N SER A 63 -23.75 5.55 -1.38
CA SER A 63 -22.52 5.81 -2.14
C SER A 63 -22.61 7.02 -3.08
N ALA A 64 -23.80 7.33 -3.62
CA ALA A 64 -23.97 8.47 -4.52
C ALA A 64 -23.69 9.82 -3.81
N MET A 65 -24.18 9.97 -2.57
CA MET A 65 -23.92 11.15 -1.76
C MET A 65 -22.46 11.23 -1.33
N ALA A 66 -21.88 10.13 -0.84
CA ALA A 66 -20.48 10.07 -0.45
C ALA A 66 -19.54 10.45 -1.62
N ASN A 67 -19.81 9.94 -2.83
CA ASN A 67 -19.01 10.26 -4.02
C ASN A 67 -19.16 11.73 -4.44
N ARG A 68 -20.34 12.33 -4.27
CA ARG A 68 -20.57 13.76 -4.52
C ARG A 68 -19.78 14.63 -3.54
N VAL A 69 -19.77 14.26 -2.26
CA VAL A 69 -19.00 14.94 -1.21
C VAL A 69 -17.51 14.81 -1.47
N ALA A 70 -17.01 13.60 -1.77
CA ALA A 70 -15.61 13.35 -2.09
C ALA A 70 -15.11 14.21 -3.27
N ARG A 71 -15.90 14.29 -4.36
CA ARG A 71 -15.59 15.15 -5.52
C ARG A 71 -15.50 16.63 -5.12
N ARG A 72 -16.42 17.12 -4.28
CA ARG A 72 -16.42 18.51 -3.81
C ARG A 72 -15.21 18.81 -2.91
N MET A 73 -14.75 17.83 -2.16
CA MET A 73 -13.56 17.91 -1.32
C MET A 73 -12.25 17.67 -2.09
N VAL A 74 -12.33 17.33 -3.39
CA VAL A 74 -11.18 16.99 -4.24
C VAL A 74 -10.38 15.80 -3.65
N VAL A 75 -11.08 14.82 -3.09
CA VAL A 75 -10.49 13.57 -2.58
C VAL A 75 -11.01 12.36 -3.36
N PRO A 76 -10.25 11.25 -3.43
CA PRO A 76 -10.70 10.04 -4.11
C PRO A 76 -12.05 9.55 -3.55
N PRO A 77 -13.00 9.13 -4.41
CA PRO A 77 -14.34 8.76 -3.98
C PRO A 77 -14.39 7.45 -3.17
N TYR A 78 -13.35 6.61 -3.27
CA TYR A 78 -13.27 5.36 -2.55
C TYR A 78 -11.82 4.88 -2.43
N ARG A 79 -11.38 4.65 -1.20
CA ARG A 79 -10.22 3.83 -0.83
C ARG A 79 -10.75 2.74 0.10
N GLU A 80 -10.60 1.47 -0.28
CA GLU A 80 -11.00 0.39 0.63
C GLU A 80 -10.25 0.52 1.94
N GLY A 81 -10.90 0.23 3.07
CA GLY A 81 -10.26 0.25 4.40
C GLY A 81 -9.03 -0.66 4.53
N GLY A 82 -8.79 -1.56 3.57
CA GLY A 82 -7.56 -2.36 3.42
C GLY A 82 -6.49 -1.76 2.51
N GLN A 83 -6.68 -0.56 1.95
CA GLN A 83 -5.64 0.20 1.25
C GLN A 83 -4.78 0.91 2.29
N ALA A 84 -3.89 0.13 2.91
CA ALA A 84 -2.90 0.58 3.88
C ALA A 84 -2.41 2.02 3.61
N GLN A 85 -2.36 2.82 4.68
CA GLN A 85 -1.85 4.18 4.73
C GLN A 85 -0.72 4.41 3.72
N PHE A 86 -0.82 5.50 2.96
CA PHE A 86 0.28 6.03 2.16
C PHE A 86 1.41 6.41 3.12
N ILE A 87 2.35 5.48 3.32
CA ILE A 87 3.58 5.65 4.08
C ILE A 87 4.63 4.82 3.36
N GLU A 88 5.84 5.38 3.25
CA GLU A 88 7.08 4.62 3.20
C GLU A 88 7.08 3.60 4.36
N ARG A 89 6.51 2.43 4.13
CA ARG A 89 6.23 1.47 5.19
C ARG A 89 7.47 0.64 5.51
N PRO A 90 7.84 0.52 6.80
CA PRO A 90 8.17 -0.79 7.33
C PRO A 90 6.90 -1.65 7.22
N VAL A 91 7.04 -2.73 6.47
CA VAL A 91 6.13 -3.86 6.30
C VAL A 91 5.25 -4.14 7.53
N PRO A 92 3.91 -4.30 7.41
CA PRO A 92 3.06 -4.75 8.51
C PRO A 92 3.45 -6.16 9.00
N GLU A 93 3.81 -6.24 10.27
CA GLU A 93 3.57 -7.40 11.12
C GLU A 93 2.14 -7.19 11.67
N THR A 94 1.06 -7.92 11.37
CA THR A 94 0.93 -9.36 11.45
C THR A 94 -0.45 -9.81 10.92
N THR A 95 -0.47 -10.72 9.96
CA THR A 95 -1.47 -11.79 9.91
C THR A 95 -1.21 -12.73 11.11
N ARG A 96 -2.22 -13.40 11.68
CA ARG A 96 -1.99 -14.46 12.71
C ARG A 96 -1.05 -15.59 12.24
N ASP A 97 -0.75 -15.64 10.95
CA ASP A 97 0.18 -16.57 10.32
C ASP A 97 1.55 -15.89 10.15
N SER A 98 2.45 -16.13 11.12
CA SER A 98 3.81 -15.57 11.14
C SER A 98 4.62 -15.91 9.89
N LYS A 99 4.34 -17.06 9.25
CA LYS A 99 4.99 -17.48 8.01
C LYS A 99 4.59 -16.61 6.83
N ILE A 100 3.32 -16.21 6.75
CA ILE A 100 2.84 -15.30 5.69
C ILE A 100 3.39 -13.89 5.88
N ASN A 101 3.58 -13.43 7.12
CA ASN A 101 4.17 -12.11 7.37
C ASN A 101 5.64 -12.06 6.95
N ALA A 102 6.41 -13.08 7.33
CA ALA A 102 7.80 -13.22 6.91
C ALA A 102 7.91 -13.28 5.37
N LEU A 103 6.97 -13.97 4.71
CA LEU A 103 6.88 -13.98 3.26
C LEU A 103 6.63 -12.57 2.70
N LEU A 104 5.61 -11.85 3.18
CA LEU A 104 5.29 -10.49 2.72
C LEU A 104 6.47 -9.52 2.92
N ALA A 105 7.19 -9.65 4.04
CA ALA A 105 8.40 -8.87 4.30
C ALA A 105 9.52 -9.17 3.28
N SER A 106 9.80 -10.45 3.07
CA SER A 106 10.81 -10.90 2.10
C SER A 106 10.47 -10.46 0.67
N LEU A 107 9.20 -10.56 0.27
CA LEU A 107 8.74 -10.15 -1.05
C LEU A 107 8.91 -8.65 -1.28
N ARG A 108 8.66 -7.80 -0.27
CA ARG A 108 8.86 -6.34 -0.37
C ARG A 108 10.31 -5.95 -0.58
N GLN A 109 11.23 -6.67 0.07
CA GLN A 109 12.67 -6.46 -0.12
C GLN A 109 13.12 -6.89 -1.54
N ASN A 110 12.45 -7.90 -2.10
CA ASN A 110 12.83 -8.54 -3.37
C ASN A 110 11.82 -8.33 -4.52
N LEU A 111 11.13 -7.18 -4.55
CA LEU A 111 10.11 -6.88 -5.59
C LEU A 111 10.66 -6.89 -7.03
N HIS A 112 11.96 -6.61 -7.17
CA HIS A 112 12.69 -6.56 -8.43
C HIS A 112 13.01 -7.96 -9.00
N GLN A 113 12.91 -9.00 -8.18
CA GLN A 113 13.18 -10.37 -8.60
C GLN A 113 11.89 -11.05 -9.09
N PRO A 114 11.97 -11.96 -10.07
CA PRO A 114 10.84 -12.80 -10.45
C PRO A 114 10.42 -13.67 -9.26
N GLN A 115 9.14 -13.63 -8.91
CA GLN A 115 8.58 -14.39 -7.80
C GLN A 115 7.77 -15.56 -8.34
N ASP A 116 8.23 -16.78 -8.06
CA ASP A 116 7.55 -18.01 -8.46
C ASP A 116 6.83 -18.65 -7.27
N LEU A 117 5.53 -18.90 -7.45
CA LEU A 117 4.67 -19.51 -6.42
C LEU A 117 5.15 -20.91 -6.02
N ASP A 118 5.75 -21.70 -6.93
CA ASP A 118 6.32 -23.01 -6.57
C ASP A 118 7.48 -22.85 -5.58
N SER A 119 8.40 -21.95 -5.89
CA SER A 119 9.58 -21.67 -5.08
C SER A 119 9.21 -21.10 -3.70
N LEU A 120 8.23 -20.20 -3.64
CA LEU A 120 7.69 -19.68 -2.39
C LEU A 120 6.99 -20.75 -1.55
N SER A 121 6.23 -21.64 -2.20
CA SER A 121 5.53 -22.73 -1.51
C SER A 121 6.50 -23.74 -0.90
N ARG A 122 7.59 -24.07 -1.60
CA ARG A 122 8.68 -24.92 -1.10
C ARG A 122 9.39 -24.28 0.10
N THR A 123 9.73 -23.00 0.02
CA THR A 123 10.41 -22.26 1.09
C THR A 123 9.58 -22.25 2.39
N LEU A 124 8.26 -22.19 2.27
CA LEU A 124 7.34 -22.16 3.42
C LEU A 124 6.89 -23.54 3.93
N GLY A 125 7.29 -24.61 3.25
CA GLY A 125 6.85 -25.98 3.53
C GLY A 125 5.33 -26.16 3.33
N MET A 126 4.75 -25.49 2.33
CA MET A 126 3.32 -25.52 2.05
C MET A 126 3.05 -25.98 0.61
N SER A 127 1.89 -26.59 0.37
CA SER A 127 1.39 -26.75 -1.01
C SER A 127 1.01 -25.39 -1.61
N ARG A 128 1.10 -25.24 -2.95
CA ARG A 128 0.61 -24.06 -3.68
C ARG A 128 -0.80 -23.63 -3.25
N ARG A 129 -1.73 -24.59 -3.15
CA ARG A 129 -3.12 -24.32 -2.75
C ARG A 129 -3.22 -23.74 -1.34
N THR A 130 -2.45 -24.28 -0.40
CA THR A 130 -2.40 -23.77 0.98
C THR A 130 -1.84 -22.36 1.00
N LEU A 131 -0.73 -22.12 0.30
CA LEU A 131 -0.10 -20.80 0.21
C LEU A 131 -1.07 -19.76 -0.37
N THR A 132 -1.68 -20.02 -1.53
CA THR A 132 -2.62 -19.09 -2.17
C THR A 132 -3.80 -18.75 -1.25
N ARG A 133 -4.38 -19.77 -0.58
CA ARG A 133 -5.49 -19.55 0.35
C ARG A 133 -5.07 -18.70 1.55
N HIS A 134 -3.92 -18.99 2.15
CA HIS A 134 -3.41 -18.25 3.30
C HIS A 134 -3.03 -16.82 2.91
N PHE A 135 -2.40 -16.64 1.75
CA PHE A 135 -2.05 -15.35 1.18
C PHE A 135 -3.28 -14.49 0.90
N HIS A 136 -4.30 -15.05 0.24
CA HIS A 136 -5.56 -14.35 -0.03
C HIS A 136 -6.31 -14.03 1.27
N LYS A 137 -6.30 -14.93 2.26
CA LYS A 137 -6.89 -14.66 3.58
C LYS A 137 -6.17 -13.51 4.30
N ALA A 138 -4.86 -13.37 4.09
CA ALA A 138 -4.04 -12.33 4.71
C ALA A 138 -4.16 -10.97 4.01
N THR A 139 -4.19 -10.97 2.68
CA THR A 139 -4.05 -9.74 1.86
C THR A 139 -5.33 -9.34 1.14
N GLY A 140 -6.33 -10.22 1.08
CA GLY A 140 -7.57 -10.00 0.31
C GLY A 140 -7.40 -10.12 -1.20
N MET A 141 -6.21 -10.47 -1.70
CA MET A 141 -5.88 -10.47 -3.12
C MET A 141 -4.98 -11.64 -3.50
N SER A 142 -4.83 -11.88 -4.80
CA SER A 142 -3.84 -12.85 -5.29
C SER A 142 -2.41 -12.33 -5.14
N LEU A 143 -1.43 -13.24 -5.13
CA LEU A 143 0.00 -12.88 -5.07
C LEU A 143 0.40 -11.93 -6.20
N GLY A 144 -0.07 -12.16 -7.43
CA GLY A 144 0.27 -11.33 -8.58
C GLY A 144 -0.32 -9.92 -8.52
N GLU A 145 -1.55 -9.79 -8.03
CA GLU A 145 -2.18 -8.48 -7.78
C GLU A 145 -1.45 -7.73 -6.68
N TRP A 146 -1.09 -8.41 -5.60
CA TRP A 146 -0.34 -7.84 -4.49
C TRP A 146 1.04 -7.36 -4.92
N LEU A 147 1.79 -8.18 -5.65
CA LEU A 147 3.08 -7.80 -6.21
C LEU A 147 2.93 -6.59 -7.13
N THR A 148 1.92 -6.58 -8.00
CA THR A 148 1.66 -5.42 -8.87
C THR A 148 1.40 -4.16 -8.05
N ALA A 149 0.61 -4.24 -6.99
CA ALA A 149 0.31 -3.09 -6.12
C ALA A 149 1.56 -2.55 -5.42
N GLU A 150 2.38 -3.44 -4.82
CA GLU A 150 3.63 -3.06 -4.14
C GLU A 150 4.66 -2.48 -5.12
N ARG A 151 4.79 -3.04 -6.33
CA ARG A 151 5.65 -2.49 -7.40
C ARG A 151 5.17 -1.11 -7.85
N LEU A 152 3.86 -0.91 -8.01
CA LEU A 152 3.29 0.40 -8.33
C LEU A 152 3.57 1.41 -7.21
N GLN A 153 3.43 1.03 -5.94
CA GLN A 153 3.75 1.90 -4.82
C GLN A 153 5.23 2.31 -4.80
N ARG A 154 6.15 1.34 -4.98
CA ARG A 154 7.59 1.60 -5.11
C ARG A 154 7.89 2.55 -6.27
N SER A 155 7.19 2.41 -7.39
CA SER A 155 7.36 3.30 -8.53
C SER A 155 6.93 4.74 -8.24
N GLN A 156 5.86 4.97 -7.46
CA GLN A 156 5.47 6.32 -7.03
C GLN A 156 6.57 6.98 -6.21
N LEU A 157 7.10 6.25 -5.22
CA LEU A 157 8.19 6.73 -4.39
C LEU A 157 9.40 7.13 -5.24
N LEU A 158 9.80 6.29 -6.20
CA LEU A 158 10.91 6.60 -7.10
C LEU A 158 10.62 7.81 -8.00
N LEU A 159 9.39 7.96 -8.52
CA LEU A 159 8.99 9.10 -9.33
C LEU A 159 9.01 10.42 -8.54
N GLU A 160 8.70 10.35 -7.25
CA GLU A 160 8.65 11.50 -6.34
C GLU A 160 10.03 11.86 -5.77
N THR A 161 10.87 10.87 -5.45
CA THR A 161 12.15 11.06 -4.74
C THR A 161 13.39 11.00 -5.62
N THR A 162 13.29 10.55 -6.88
CA THR A 162 14.45 10.45 -7.78
C THR A 162 14.25 11.14 -9.14
N GLY A 163 15.37 11.43 -9.84
CA GLY A 163 15.40 12.00 -11.19
C GLY A 163 15.60 10.98 -12.32
N ILE A 164 15.65 9.69 -12.01
CA ILE A 164 16.00 8.63 -12.97
C ILE A 164 14.97 8.48 -14.10
N SER A 165 15.35 7.86 -15.21
CA SER A 165 14.44 7.63 -16.35
C SER A 165 13.22 6.78 -15.97
N ILE A 166 12.13 6.89 -16.73
CA ILE A 166 10.90 6.10 -16.49
C ILE A 166 11.18 4.59 -16.66
N GLU A 167 12.11 4.26 -17.54
CA GLU A 167 12.64 2.93 -17.81
C GLU A 167 13.36 2.39 -16.57
N CYS A 168 14.26 3.18 -15.98
CA CYS A 168 14.96 2.81 -14.75
C CYS A 168 14.00 2.69 -13.56
N VAL A 169 12.97 3.55 -13.48
CA VAL A 169 11.91 3.40 -12.48
C VAL A 169 11.19 2.06 -12.64
N ALA A 170 10.82 1.68 -13.88
CA ALA A 170 10.13 0.42 -14.15
C ALA A 170 10.96 -0.79 -13.69
N GLU A 171 12.25 -0.81 -14.05
CA GLU A 171 13.19 -1.86 -13.67
C GLU A 171 13.38 -1.92 -12.15
N LYS A 172 13.71 -0.79 -11.51
CA LYS A 172 13.93 -0.74 -10.05
C LYS A 172 12.66 -1.02 -9.25
N ALA A 173 11.49 -0.77 -9.81
CA ALA A 173 10.21 -1.15 -9.22
C ALA A 173 9.87 -2.64 -9.45
N GLY A 174 10.54 -3.33 -10.37
CA GLY A 174 10.35 -4.76 -10.65
C GLY A 174 9.35 -5.09 -11.75
N PHE A 175 9.12 -4.18 -12.70
CA PHE A 175 8.31 -4.47 -13.89
C PHE A 175 9.18 -5.07 -15.00
N ASP A 176 8.67 -6.12 -15.65
CA ASP A 176 9.37 -6.81 -16.74
C ASP A 176 9.53 -5.92 -18.00
N SER A 177 8.67 -4.92 -18.16
CA SER A 177 8.80 -3.95 -19.25
C SER A 177 8.28 -2.55 -18.88
N PRO A 178 8.93 -1.48 -19.38
CA PRO A 178 8.43 -0.12 -19.24
C PRO A 178 7.02 0.09 -19.82
N VAL A 179 6.66 -0.68 -20.86
CA VAL A 179 5.33 -0.62 -21.48
C VAL A 179 4.26 -1.13 -20.51
N SER A 180 4.47 -2.31 -19.92
CA SER A 180 3.53 -2.88 -18.94
C SER A 180 3.41 -2.02 -17.69
N PHE A 181 4.52 -1.43 -17.25
CA PHE A 181 4.55 -0.46 -16.15
C PHE A 181 3.65 0.74 -16.43
N ARG A 182 3.84 1.43 -17.57
CA ARG A 182 3.05 2.61 -17.93
C ARG A 182 1.56 2.31 -18.00
N GLN A 183 1.19 1.17 -18.60
CA GLN A 183 -0.21 0.73 -18.69
C GLN A 183 -0.83 0.50 -17.31
N ARG A 184 -0.15 -0.27 -16.45
CA ARG A 184 -0.63 -0.59 -15.09
C ARG A 184 -0.68 0.66 -14.21
N PHE A 185 0.33 1.54 -14.31
CA PHE A 185 0.38 2.80 -13.57
C PHE A 185 -0.78 3.72 -13.96
N LYS A 186 -0.99 3.94 -15.28
CA LYS A 186 -2.09 4.77 -15.77
C LYS A 186 -3.45 4.18 -15.39
N SER A 187 -3.63 2.86 -15.49
CA SER A 187 -4.86 2.20 -15.07
C SER A 187 -5.14 2.38 -13.57
N ARG A 188 -4.10 2.35 -12.73
CA ARG A 188 -4.24 2.44 -11.27
C ARG A 188 -4.40 3.87 -10.74
N PHE A 189 -3.72 4.85 -11.36
CA PHE A 189 -3.62 6.22 -10.85
C PHE A 189 -4.28 7.27 -11.76
N GLY A 190 -4.77 6.89 -12.93
CA GLY A 190 -5.46 7.78 -13.88
C GLY A 190 -4.54 8.68 -14.70
N VAL A 191 -3.27 8.79 -14.37
CA VAL A 191 -2.26 9.62 -15.06
C VAL A 191 -1.01 8.80 -15.41
N SER A 192 -0.23 9.27 -16.39
CA SER A 192 1.03 8.61 -16.75
C SER A 192 2.12 8.84 -15.68
N PRO A 193 3.14 7.96 -15.60
CA PRO A 193 4.29 8.17 -14.71
C PRO A 193 4.98 9.54 -14.88
N SER A 194 5.11 10.01 -16.13
CA SER A 194 5.74 11.30 -16.43
C SER A 194 4.89 12.49 -15.94
N GLU A 195 3.56 12.41 -16.09
CA GLU A 195 2.64 13.42 -15.55
C GLU A 195 2.62 13.41 -14.03
N TRP A 196 2.65 12.23 -13.42
CA TRP A 196 2.80 12.07 -11.97
C TRP A 196 4.05 12.81 -11.48
N ARG A 197 5.22 12.48 -12.03
CA ARG A 197 6.49 13.15 -11.68
C ARG A 197 6.42 14.66 -11.82
N ARG A 198 5.88 15.18 -12.92
CA ARG A 198 5.74 16.62 -13.17
C ARG A 198 4.87 17.32 -12.12
N THR A 199 3.87 16.63 -11.59
CA THR A 199 2.97 17.16 -10.56
C THR A 199 3.67 17.33 -9.22
N PHE A 200 4.55 16.39 -8.85
CA PHE A 200 5.24 16.38 -7.56
C PHE A 200 6.60 17.11 -7.57
N ARG A 201 7.29 17.17 -8.71
CA ARG A 201 8.61 17.82 -8.82
C ARG A 201 8.62 19.18 -9.51
N GLY A 202 7.48 19.62 -10.06
CA GLY A 202 7.47 20.73 -11.00
C GLY A 202 8.22 20.40 -12.30
N PRO A 203 8.36 21.35 -13.23
CA PRO A 203 9.10 21.14 -14.47
C PRO A 203 10.61 21.10 -14.17
N HIS A 204 11.15 19.92 -13.84
CA HIS A 204 12.59 19.72 -13.69
C HIS A 204 13.15 18.93 -14.88
N PRO A 205 14.30 19.34 -15.45
CA PRO A 205 14.85 18.72 -16.64
C PRO A 205 15.27 17.28 -16.33
N VAL A 206 14.93 16.37 -17.23
CA VAL A 206 15.31 14.97 -17.15
C VAL A 206 16.84 14.90 -17.19
N MET A 207 17.47 14.46 -16.11
CA MET A 207 18.88 14.10 -16.16
C MET A 207 19.02 12.78 -16.91
N SER A 208 19.64 12.83 -18.07
CA SER A 208 20.01 11.67 -18.88
C SER A 208 21.07 10.82 -18.17
N ASP A 209 21.02 9.52 -18.45
CA ASP A 209 21.72 8.41 -17.80
C ASP A 209 23.24 8.34 -18.08
N GLU A 210 23.92 9.49 -18.18
CA GLU A 210 25.32 9.58 -18.61
C GLU A 210 26.33 9.84 -17.48
N THR A 211 25.89 10.07 -16.23
CA THR A 211 26.82 10.46 -15.14
C THR A 211 27.29 9.28 -14.26
N LEU A 212 27.10 8.02 -14.66
CA LEU A 212 27.56 6.85 -13.89
C LEU A 212 28.82 6.15 -14.45
N ARG A 213 29.65 6.86 -15.23
CA ARG A 213 30.90 6.29 -15.80
C ARG A 213 32.18 7.13 -15.61
N GLN A 214 32.20 8.09 -14.70
CA GLN A 214 33.43 8.82 -14.37
C GLN A 214 33.55 8.91 -12.84
N ASP A 215 34.00 7.82 -12.22
CA ASP A 215 34.61 7.81 -10.88
C ASP A 215 35.48 6.54 -10.69
N ASP A 216 36.11 6.07 -11.78
CA ASP A 216 37.16 5.06 -11.75
C ASP A 216 38.26 5.51 -12.75
N GLU A 217 39.09 6.46 -12.32
CA GLU A 217 40.47 6.63 -12.80
C GLU A 217 41.35 7.30 -11.74
#